data_AF-A0A5E3XJ35-F1
#
_entry.id   AF-A0A5E3XJ35-F1
#
_cell.length_a   1.000
_cell.length_b   1.000
_cell.length_c   1.000
_cell.angle_alpha   90.00
_cell.angle_beta   90.00
_cell.angle_gamma   90.00
#
_symmetry.space_group_name_H-M   'P 1'
#
loop_
_entity.id
_entity.type
_entity.pdbx_description
1 polymer ?
#
loop_
_entity_poly.entity_id
_entity_poly.type
_entity_poly.pdbx_seq_one_letter_code
_entity_poly.pdbx_strand_id
1 'polypeptide(L)'
;MDACVSVGSTSDCQHQFEGPLVLPPDLLRNKLSIQSLPAELLSEILVHAAALDPPHPPKRTVRVEIDGDDAAYGPDDTRTIEAEGDVGQAGNKGFSSLSREVCRYWETLAVKHTPIMWANEVGKHPEGLATVISRAGQCPLTLTLHGASDRVDIAPVFDYLINHPDVSRRVKRIFIYEHRRNAFTRRWLASIRQCAFENVCEIQIVAYESEPFTADGTPLPFPQLQGLTSLKSVVLTDIGLQFPDSCLSTLTMNARDPDYDYQPAYSLEIYTLLSSLEHSPSTLVELHIDFPELFEEDESPIGPPTERVRLDNLRILRYTDRSPKSDMTNSETVTRFIDQVSYGSKTKVSLYLVFEDLESIRSVSSIIHALYGAGTPNAFGVQILSSAHDELLTLALYPMPEGKLAEAAKDKPNEIETFLDAIFEPDQEGNARHICDIGIQYLEGLSAHSVVQEALHDIEVHALQVVSSDIDTYTGILVSLPEDTPSRWIEVGEDEL
;
A
#
# COMPACT_ATOMS: atom_id res chain seq x y z
N MET A 1 -18.80 14.95 -10.55
CA MET A 1 -19.42 14.26 -9.41
C MET A 1 -18.25 13.73 -8.64
N ASP A 2 -17.94 14.34 -7.50
CA ASP A 2 -16.72 14.08 -6.74
C ASP A 2 -16.87 12.74 -5.99
N ALA A 3 -16.26 11.68 -6.53
CA ALA A 3 -16.17 10.39 -5.86
C ALA A 3 -14.99 10.45 -4.88
N CYS A 4 -15.29 10.50 -3.58
CA CYS A 4 -14.31 10.31 -2.52
C CYS A 4 -13.79 8.86 -2.56
N VAL A 5 -12.58 8.67 -3.07
CA VAL A 5 -11.84 7.40 -2.92
C VAL A 5 -11.17 7.42 -1.55
N SER A 6 -11.73 6.69 -0.59
CA SER A 6 -11.12 6.47 0.72
C SER A 6 -9.98 5.46 0.61
N VAL A 7 -8.75 5.90 0.83
CA VAL A 7 -7.61 5.01 1.06
C VAL A 7 -7.82 4.34 2.43
N GLY A 8 -8.03 3.01 2.41
CA GLY A 8 -8.30 2.21 3.59
C GLY A 8 -7.18 2.32 4.64
N SER A 9 -7.47 3.03 5.73
CA SER A 9 -6.62 3.00 6.93
C SER A 9 -6.84 1.67 7.64
N THR A 10 -5.76 0.93 7.88
CA THR A 10 -5.75 -0.20 8.79
C THR A 10 -5.88 0.29 10.23
N SER A 11 -7.11 0.53 10.70
CA SER A 11 -7.40 0.77 12.12
C SER A 11 -8.76 0.25 12.57
N ASP A 12 -9.10 -0.99 12.24
CA ASP A 12 -10.26 -1.66 12.86
C ASP A 12 -9.88 -2.34 14.17
N CYS A 13 -9.74 -1.47 15.18
CA CYS A 13 -9.96 -1.77 16.59
C CYS A 13 -10.58 -0.51 17.24
N GLN A 14 -11.69 -0.03 16.68
CA GLN A 14 -12.53 0.95 17.36
C GLN A 14 -13.27 0.25 18.51
N HIS A 15 -12.68 0.27 19.70
CA HIS A 15 -13.46 0.12 20.91
C HIS A 15 -14.44 1.30 21.00
N GLN A 16 -15.72 1.04 20.75
CA GLN A 16 -16.81 1.95 21.07
C GLN A 16 -16.81 2.26 22.57
N PHE A 17 -16.18 3.37 22.96
CA PHE A 17 -16.43 4.05 24.22
C PHE A 17 -17.52 5.11 23.98
N GLU A 18 -18.75 4.66 23.70
CA GLU A 18 -19.91 5.55 23.65
C GLU A 18 -20.47 5.76 25.06
N GLY A 19 -19.92 6.77 25.72
CA GLY A 19 -20.44 7.33 26.95
C GLY A 19 -19.44 8.30 27.56
N PRO A 20 -19.83 9.51 27.98
CA PRO A 20 -18.93 10.35 28.77
C PRO A 20 -18.50 9.53 29.98
N LEU A 21 -17.19 9.43 30.21
CA LEU A 21 -16.60 8.79 31.37
C LEU A 21 -17.10 9.53 32.62
N VAL A 22 -18.23 9.08 33.18
CA VAL A 22 -18.82 9.65 34.40
C VAL A 22 -17.96 9.18 35.57
N LEU A 23 -16.89 9.93 35.83
CA LEU A 23 -16.06 9.71 37.01
C LEU A 23 -16.93 9.87 38.28
N PRO A 24 -16.82 8.97 39.26
CA PRO A 24 -17.53 9.07 40.53
C PRO A 24 -17.37 10.46 41.16
N PRO A 25 -18.43 11.07 41.75
CA PRO A 25 -18.38 12.41 42.35
C PRO A 25 -17.30 12.58 43.43
N ASP A 26 -16.85 11.48 44.02
CA ASP A 26 -15.82 11.46 45.07
C ASP A 26 -14.39 11.66 44.51
N LEU A 27 -14.15 11.40 43.22
CA LEU A 27 -12.89 11.70 42.53
C LEU A 27 -12.74 13.20 42.19
N LEU A 28 -13.86 13.94 42.08
CA LEU A 28 -13.85 15.38 41.78
C LEU A 28 -13.63 16.26 43.02
N ARG A 29 -13.76 15.71 44.23
CA ARG A 29 -13.51 16.45 45.49
C ARG A 29 -12.05 16.53 45.88
N ASN A 30 -11.23 15.58 45.43
CA ASN A 30 -9.79 15.73 45.41
C ASN A 30 -9.42 16.28 44.04
N LYS A 31 -9.23 17.60 43.93
CA LYS A 31 -8.61 18.21 42.73
C LYS A 31 -7.18 17.68 42.64
N LEU A 32 -7.00 16.47 42.11
CA LEU A 32 -5.75 16.01 41.55
C LEU A 32 -5.46 16.99 40.43
N SER A 33 -4.61 17.97 40.75
CA SER A 33 -4.06 18.84 39.73
C SER A 33 -3.43 17.92 38.70
N ILE A 34 -3.65 18.15 37.41
CA ILE A 34 -2.93 17.42 36.36
C ILE A 34 -1.40 17.47 36.59
N GLN A 35 -0.93 18.50 37.30
CA GLN A 35 0.47 18.66 37.72
C GLN A 35 0.92 17.68 38.81
N SER A 36 0.00 17.01 39.51
CA SER A 36 0.28 16.01 40.55
C SER A 36 0.19 14.56 40.06
N LEU A 37 0.00 14.34 38.75
CA LEU A 37 0.09 13.01 38.17
C LEU A 37 1.54 12.48 38.28
N PRO A 38 1.73 11.16 38.49
CA PRO A 38 3.03 10.52 38.43
C PRO A 38 3.76 10.79 37.11
N ALA A 39 5.09 10.86 37.17
CA ALA A 39 5.94 11.15 36.01
C ALA A 39 5.74 10.13 34.88
N GLU A 40 5.49 8.87 35.23
CA GLU A 40 5.27 7.76 34.31
C GLU A 40 4.00 7.98 33.49
N LEU A 41 2.88 8.24 34.16
CA LEU A 41 1.59 8.51 33.50
C LEU A 41 1.64 9.79 32.66
N LEU A 42 2.30 10.84 33.17
CA LEU A 42 2.51 12.05 32.39
C LEU A 42 3.36 11.78 31.15
N SER A 43 4.41 10.98 31.26
CA SER A 43 5.25 10.62 30.12
C SER A 43 4.47 9.87 29.05
N GLU A 44 3.60 8.93 29.43
CA GLU A 44 2.69 8.24 28.51
C GLU A 44 1.72 9.21 27.83
N ILE A 45 1.10 10.11 28.59
CA ILE A 45 0.21 11.15 28.05
C ILE A 45 0.97 12.03 27.04
N LEU A 46 2.18 12.47 27.38
CA LEU A 46 3.00 13.30 26.49
C LEU A 46 3.36 12.55 25.20
N VAL A 47 3.70 11.27 25.27
CA VAL A 47 4.01 10.44 24.08
C VAL A 47 2.77 10.27 23.20
N HIS A 48 1.61 9.96 23.79
CA HIS A 48 0.37 9.84 23.03
C HIS A 48 -0.06 11.17 22.41
N ALA A 49 0.04 12.26 23.15
CA ALA A 49 -0.32 13.58 22.63
C ALA A 49 0.62 14.04 21.51
N ALA A 50 1.93 13.74 21.60
CA ALA A 50 2.87 13.99 20.51
C ALA A 50 2.62 13.12 19.27
N ALA A 51 2.06 11.92 19.44
CA ALA A 51 1.62 11.09 18.31
C ALA A 51 0.35 11.64 17.65
N LEU A 52 -0.55 12.26 18.42
CA LEU A 52 -1.79 12.88 17.91
C LEU A 52 -1.56 14.25 17.26
N ASP A 53 -0.57 15.02 17.73
CA ASP A 53 -0.19 16.33 17.21
C ASP A 53 1.33 16.40 17.01
N PRO A 54 1.87 15.70 15.99
CA PRO A 54 3.30 15.71 15.70
C PRO A 54 3.76 17.09 15.23
N PRO A 55 5.06 17.43 15.37
CA PRO A 55 5.59 18.65 14.78
C PRO A 55 5.52 18.61 13.25
N HIS A 56 5.31 19.77 12.64
CA HIS A 56 5.27 19.94 11.19
C HIS A 56 6.46 20.80 10.72
N PRO A 57 7.09 20.45 9.60
CA PRO A 57 8.28 21.17 9.12
C PRO A 57 7.97 22.66 8.91
N PRO A 58 8.87 23.58 9.29
CA PRO A 58 8.62 25.01 9.16
C PRO A 58 8.53 25.43 7.69
N LYS A 59 7.58 26.33 7.38
CA LYS A 59 7.55 27.01 6.08
C LYS A 59 8.68 28.03 6.02
N ARG A 60 9.31 28.15 4.85
CA ARG A 60 10.29 29.22 4.57
C ARG A 60 9.56 30.56 4.50
N THR A 61 10.10 31.55 5.21
CA THR A 61 9.63 32.94 5.16
C THR A 61 10.11 33.67 3.89
N VAL A 62 11.14 33.15 3.22
CA VAL A 62 11.72 33.72 2.00
C VAL A 62 11.85 32.60 0.97
N ARG A 63 11.28 32.80 -0.23
CA ARG A 63 11.48 31.91 -1.38
C ARG A 63 12.96 31.98 -1.77
N VAL A 64 13.68 30.88 -1.61
CA VAL A 64 15.06 30.75 -2.09
C VAL A 64 14.97 30.43 -3.58
N GLU A 65 15.71 31.16 -4.41
CA GLU A 65 15.89 30.80 -5.82
C GLU A 65 16.46 29.38 -5.88
N ILE A 66 15.82 28.52 -6.66
CA ILE A 66 16.27 27.14 -6.83
C ILE A 66 17.62 27.20 -7.55
N ASP A 67 18.72 26.94 -6.84
CA ASP A 67 20.05 26.91 -7.42
C ASP A 67 20.19 25.73 -8.41
N GLY A 68 20.84 25.97 -9.56
CA GLY A 68 21.40 24.94 -10.46
C GLY A 68 20.45 24.32 -11.49
N ASP A 69 20.72 23.05 -11.85
CA ASP A 69 20.03 22.23 -12.87
C ASP A 69 18.50 22.10 -12.65
N ASP A 70 18.00 22.53 -11.49
CA ASP A 70 16.57 22.55 -11.16
C ASP A 70 15.88 23.88 -11.50
N ALA A 71 16.59 24.84 -12.11
CA ALA A 71 16.00 26.10 -12.58
C ALA A 71 14.88 25.90 -13.62
N ALA A 72 14.82 24.72 -14.24
CA ALA A 72 13.74 24.32 -15.13
C ALA A 72 12.41 24.03 -14.39
N TYR A 73 12.45 23.75 -13.09
CA TYR A 73 11.27 23.40 -12.30
C TYR A 73 10.82 24.60 -11.47
N GLY A 74 9.58 25.01 -11.71
CA GLY A 74 8.93 26.09 -11.01
C GLY A 74 8.32 25.65 -9.67
N PRO A 75 7.77 26.61 -8.90
CA PRO A 75 6.91 26.30 -7.75
C PRO A 75 5.71 25.42 -8.12
N ASP A 76 5.27 25.49 -9.39
CA ASP A 76 4.13 24.74 -9.93
C ASP A 76 4.47 23.26 -10.17
N ASP A 77 5.75 22.85 -10.08
CA ASP A 77 6.20 21.46 -10.14
C ASP A 77 6.20 20.78 -8.75
N THR A 78 5.35 21.27 -7.85
CA THR A 78 5.11 20.65 -6.55
C THR A 78 3.73 20.01 -6.50
N ARG A 79 3.67 18.74 -6.10
CA ARG A 79 2.41 18.01 -5.93
C ARG A 79 2.05 17.93 -4.44
N THR A 80 0.80 18.19 -4.11
CA THR A 80 0.24 17.90 -2.78
C THR A 80 0.37 16.39 -2.55
N ILE A 81 1.01 16.00 -1.43
CA ILE A 81 1.06 14.60 -1.02
C ILE A 81 0.20 14.52 0.23
N GLU A 82 -0.88 13.74 0.16
CA GLU A 82 -1.72 13.44 1.31
C GLU A 82 -0.95 12.54 2.27
N ALA A 83 -0.18 13.17 3.17
CA ALA A 83 0.57 12.54 4.24
C ALA A 83 0.71 13.50 5.43
N GLU A 84 1.23 13.01 6.56
CA GLU A 84 1.69 13.89 7.64
C GLU A 84 2.65 14.95 7.07
N GLY A 85 2.48 16.23 7.38
CA GLY A 85 3.40 17.29 6.90
C GLY A 85 3.06 17.91 5.54
N ASP A 86 1.89 17.64 4.99
CA ASP A 86 1.41 18.12 3.68
C ASP A 86 1.69 19.62 3.44
N VAL A 87 1.95 20.01 2.19
CA VAL A 87 2.23 21.39 1.72
C VAL A 87 1.17 22.38 2.21
N GLY A 88 -0.09 21.94 2.32
CA GLY A 88 -1.19 22.75 2.84
C GLY A 88 -1.05 23.15 4.31
N GLN A 89 -0.38 22.33 5.13
CA GLN A 89 -0.35 22.51 6.57
C GLN A 89 0.63 23.61 7.00
N ALA A 90 0.21 24.47 7.93
CA ALA A 90 1.10 25.45 8.54
C ALA A 90 2.22 24.73 9.32
N GLY A 91 3.46 25.19 9.17
CA GLY A 91 4.56 24.69 9.99
C GLY A 91 4.28 24.99 11.47
N ASN A 92 4.35 23.97 12.32
CA ASN A 92 4.08 24.08 13.75
C ASN A 92 5.09 23.22 14.53
N LYS A 93 5.22 23.46 15.84
CA LYS A 93 6.10 22.67 16.70
C LYS A 93 5.40 21.45 17.31
N GLY A 94 4.14 21.20 16.91
CA GLY A 94 3.25 20.19 17.49
C GLY A 94 3.15 20.29 19.01
N PHE A 95 2.84 19.15 19.63
CA PHE A 95 2.63 19.03 21.05
C PHE A 95 3.88 19.35 21.90
N SER A 96 5.08 19.28 21.32
CA SER A 96 6.32 19.65 21.99
C SER A 96 6.27 21.10 22.52
N SER A 97 5.55 21.99 21.83
CA SER A 97 5.32 23.37 22.26
C SER A 97 4.23 23.51 23.33
N LEU A 98 3.17 22.71 23.25
CA LEU A 98 2.04 22.71 24.19
C LEU A 98 2.46 22.28 25.60
N SER A 99 3.42 21.36 25.73
CA SER A 99 3.93 20.93 27.05
C SER A 99 4.45 22.08 27.91
N ARG A 100 5.02 23.12 27.29
CA ARG A 100 5.52 24.33 27.95
C ARG A 100 4.40 25.25 28.42
N GLU A 101 3.26 25.24 27.73
CA GLU A 101 2.11 26.08 28.04
C GLU A 101 1.33 25.55 29.26
N VAL A 102 1.40 24.24 29.52
CA VAL A 102 0.75 23.62 30.69
C VAL A 102 1.45 24.01 32.00
N CYS A 103 2.72 23.62 32.17
CA CYS A 103 3.55 24.02 33.32
C CYS A 103 5.03 23.62 33.13
N ARG A 104 5.93 24.20 33.94
CA ARG A 104 7.36 23.87 33.94
C ARG A 104 7.68 22.40 34.23
N TYR A 105 6.83 21.72 35.01
CA TYR A 105 7.03 20.31 35.34
C TYR A 105 6.83 19.43 34.09
N TRP A 106 5.77 19.69 33.32
CA TRP A 106 5.50 19.03 32.04
C TRP A 106 6.60 19.31 31.02
N GLU A 107 7.05 20.56 30.90
CA GLU A 107 8.20 20.91 30.06
C GLU A 107 9.46 20.11 30.46
N THR A 108 9.72 19.98 31.76
CA THR A 108 10.88 19.22 32.26
C THR A 108 10.75 17.73 31.95
N LEU A 109 9.57 17.15 32.13
CA LEU A 109 9.30 15.74 31.78
C LEU A 109 9.44 15.52 30.27
N ALA A 110 8.84 16.38 29.46
CA ALA A 110 8.94 16.31 28.00
C ALA A 110 10.40 16.37 27.53
N VAL A 111 11.23 17.23 28.12
CA VAL A 111 12.64 17.37 27.69
C VAL A 111 13.53 16.25 28.24
N LYS A 112 13.33 15.79 29.47
CA LYS A 112 14.29 14.91 30.16
C LYS A 112 13.86 13.46 30.32
N HIS A 113 12.56 13.18 30.29
CA HIS A 113 12.00 11.89 30.67
C HIS A 113 11.22 11.19 29.55
N THR A 114 11.03 11.83 28.40
CA THR A 114 10.40 11.23 27.21
C THR A 114 11.35 11.22 26.00
N PRO A 115 12.51 10.53 26.06
CA PRO A 115 13.46 10.47 24.94
C PRO A 115 12.84 9.81 23.70
N ILE A 116 11.90 8.88 23.88
CA ILE A 116 11.19 8.21 22.78
C ILE A 116 10.39 9.19 21.92
N MET A 117 9.82 10.24 22.53
CA MET A 117 9.08 11.28 21.82
C MET A 117 10.02 11.98 20.81
N TRP A 118 11.17 12.47 21.28
CA TRP A 118 12.16 13.14 20.44
C TRP A 118 12.78 12.21 19.39
N ALA A 119 12.92 10.92 19.73
CA ALA A 119 13.45 9.92 18.80
C ALA A 119 12.57 9.72 17.56
N ASN A 120 11.27 10.06 17.67
CA ASN A 120 10.30 10.01 16.57
C ASN A 120 10.17 11.32 15.78
N GLU A 121 10.87 12.38 16.18
CA GLU A 121 10.78 13.71 15.57
C GLU A 121 12.03 14.09 14.74
N VAL A 122 12.97 13.16 14.56
CA VAL A 122 14.24 13.42 13.87
C VAL A 122 13.97 13.78 12.41
N GLY A 123 14.55 14.90 11.96
CA GLY A 123 14.44 15.38 10.57
C GLY A 123 13.31 16.39 10.31
N LYS A 124 12.27 16.44 11.16
CA LYS A 124 11.15 17.39 11.03
C LYS A 124 11.58 18.86 11.24
N HIS A 125 12.67 19.08 11.96
CA HIS A 125 13.27 20.39 12.20
C HIS A 125 14.79 20.39 11.93
N PRO A 126 15.23 20.62 10.68
CA PRO A 126 16.64 20.56 10.30
C PRO A 126 17.55 21.44 11.16
N GLU A 127 17.13 22.68 11.48
CA GLU A 127 17.90 23.62 12.30
C GLU A 127 18.06 23.18 13.78
N GLY A 128 17.11 22.37 14.28
CA GLY A 128 17.08 21.88 15.66
C GLY A 128 17.66 20.47 15.84
N LEU A 129 18.15 19.84 14.77
CA LEU A 129 18.44 18.41 14.70
C LEU A 129 19.35 17.92 15.82
N ALA A 130 20.48 18.61 16.06
CA ALA A 130 21.42 18.22 17.12
C ALA A 130 20.77 18.23 18.52
N THR A 131 19.85 19.16 18.77
CA THR A 131 19.12 19.22 20.05
C THR A 131 18.13 18.06 20.17
N VAL A 132 17.40 17.74 19.10
CA VAL A 132 16.46 16.61 19.06
C VAL A 132 17.20 15.30 19.30
N ILE A 133 18.31 15.07 18.61
CA ILE A 133 19.14 13.86 18.78
C ILE A 133 19.70 13.76 20.20
N SER A 134 20.15 14.87 20.77
CA SER A 134 20.63 14.90 22.16
C SER A 134 19.53 14.50 23.15
N ARG A 135 18.29 14.98 22.94
CA ARG A 135 17.13 14.63 23.79
C ARG A 135 16.64 13.20 23.57
N ALA A 136 16.76 12.67 22.36
CA ALA A 136 16.48 11.28 22.04
C ALA A 136 17.45 10.30 22.74
N GLY A 137 18.57 10.79 23.27
CA GLY A 137 19.51 10.00 24.05
C GLY A 137 20.10 8.86 23.24
N GLN A 138 19.84 7.61 23.63
CA GLN A 138 20.27 6.39 22.93
C GLN A 138 19.09 5.63 22.30
N CYS A 139 17.89 6.22 22.27
CA CYS A 139 16.74 5.57 21.67
C CYS A 139 16.99 5.31 20.17
N PRO A 140 16.42 4.21 19.63
CA PRO A 140 16.31 4.01 18.19
C PRO A 140 15.57 5.20 17.55
N LEU A 141 16.02 5.65 16.39
CA LEU A 141 15.53 6.86 15.74
C LEU A 141 14.59 6.55 14.58
N THR A 142 13.56 7.37 14.43
CA THR A 142 12.70 7.46 13.25
C THR A 142 13.02 8.76 12.54
N LEU A 143 13.55 8.66 11.32
CA LEU A 143 13.89 9.81 10.49
C LEU A 143 12.70 10.17 9.61
N THR A 144 12.14 11.37 9.78
CA THR A 144 11.06 11.89 8.93
C THR A 144 11.51 13.16 8.22
N LEU A 145 11.47 13.17 6.89
CA LEU A 145 11.94 14.25 6.05
C LEU A 145 10.82 14.72 5.11
N HIS A 146 10.67 16.04 4.99
CA HIS A 146 9.70 16.66 4.08
C HIS A 146 10.44 17.62 3.16
N GLY A 147 10.60 17.22 1.90
CA GLY A 147 11.13 18.06 0.83
C GLY A 147 10.00 18.79 0.11
N ALA A 148 10.01 20.12 0.14
CA ALA A 148 9.10 20.96 -0.64
C ALA A 148 9.72 22.34 -0.88
N SER A 149 9.30 23.02 -1.93
CA SER A 149 9.82 24.34 -2.31
C SER A 149 9.54 25.44 -1.27
N ASP A 150 8.45 25.32 -0.51
CA ASP A 150 8.04 26.28 0.52
C ASP A 150 8.48 25.87 1.95
N ARG A 151 9.23 24.77 2.11
CA ARG A 151 9.73 24.27 3.40
C ARG A 151 11.23 24.49 3.55
N VAL A 152 11.71 24.40 4.79
CA VAL A 152 13.17 24.38 5.07
C VAL A 152 13.79 23.13 4.44
N ASP A 153 14.96 23.30 3.82
CA ASP A 153 15.67 22.22 3.11
C ASP A 153 16.06 21.08 4.05
N ILE A 154 16.01 19.85 3.54
CA ILE A 154 16.38 18.63 4.27
C ILE A 154 17.87 18.32 4.16
N ALA A 155 18.63 18.97 3.25
CA ALA A 155 20.07 18.76 3.08
C ALA A 155 20.88 18.82 4.39
N PRO A 156 20.66 19.78 5.31
CA PRO A 156 21.39 19.82 6.59
C PRO A 156 21.20 18.57 7.45
N VAL A 157 20.09 17.84 7.28
CA VAL A 157 19.85 16.58 8.00
C VAL A 157 20.76 15.48 7.47
N PHE A 158 20.85 15.33 6.15
CA PHE A 158 21.77 14.36 5.55
C PHE A 158 23.22 14.70 5.85
N ASP A 159 23.62 15.97 5.72
CA ASP A 159 24.98 16.42 6.07
C ASP A 159 25.34 16.03 7.51
N TYR A 160 24.41 16.22 8.45
CA TYR A 160 24.62 15.83 9.83
C TYR A 160 24.80 14.30 9.96
N LEU A 161 23.93 13.51 9.35
CA LEU A 161 23.94 12.04 9.43
C LEU A 161 25.19 11.42 8.78
N ILE A 162 25.64 11.97 7.66
CA ILE A 162 26.89 11.57 7.00
C ILE A 162 28.10 11.81 7.92
N ASN A 163 28.12 12.96 8.60
CA ASN A 163 29.22 13.33 9.51
C ASN A 163 29.13 12.64 10.90
N HIS A 164 28.00 12.02 11.25
CA HIS A 164 27.77 11.35 12.54
C HIS A 164 27.24 9.92 12.34
N PRO A 165 28.09 8.99 11.88
CA PRO A 165 27.67 7.63 11.54
C PRO A 165 27.17 6.82 12.75
N ASP A 166 27.57 7.17 13.97
CA ASP A 166 27.01 6.60 15.21
C ASP A 166 25.53 6.95 15.41
N VAL A 167 25.12 8.15 15.00
CA VAL A 167 23.71 8.56 14.99
C VAL A 167 22.96 7.86 13.86
N SER A 168 23.51 7.83 12.65
CA SER A 168 22.90 7.17 11.49
C SER A 168 22.59 5.70 11.76
N ARG A 169 23.49 4.99 12.46
CA ARG A 169 23.28 3.59 12.87
C ARG A 169 22.12 3.38 13.84
N ARG A 170 21.65 4.43 14.52
CA ARG A 170 20.48 4.34 15.40
C ARG A 170 19.17 4.46 14.65
N VAL A 171 19.20 4.92 13.40
CA VAL A 171 18.01 5.03 12.56
C VAL A 171 17.48 3.64 12.26
N LYS A 172 16.21 3.42 12.58
CA LYS A 172 15.48 2.17 12.33
C LYS A 172 14.42 2.33 11.25
N ARG A 173 13.84 3.52 11.15
CA ARG A 173 12.76 3.85 10.22
C ARG A 173 13.10 5.13 9.47
N ILE A 174 12.83 5.13 8.17
CA ILE A 174 12.99 6.32 7.33
C ILE A 174 11.66 6.60 6.63
N PHE A 175 11.17 7.82 6.76
CA PHE A 175 9.99 8.34 6.10
C PHE A 175 10.39 9.60 5.32
N ILE A 176 10.23 9.58 4.00
CA ILE A 176 10.58 10.71 3.13
C ILE A 176 9.37 11.09 2.30
N TYR A 177 9.00 12.36 2.36
CA TYR A 177 7.93 12.96 1.58
C TYR A 177 8.55 14.06 0.71
N GLU A 178 8.76 13.77 -0.57
CA GLU A 178 9.36 14.70 -1.52
C GLU A 178 8.30 15.17 -2.52
N HIS A 179 7.85 16.41 -2.32
CA HIS A 179 6.80 17.03 -3.12
C HIS A 179 7.31 17.60 -4.44
N ARG A 180 8.61 17.86 -4.56
CA ARG A 180 9.21 18.43 -5.78
C ARG A 180 9.44 17.34 -6.80
N ARG A 181 9.05 17.63 -8.04
CA ARG A 181 9.23 16.74 -9.18
C ARG A 181 10.70 16.30 -9.34
N ASN A 182 10.94 14.98 -9.41
CA ASN A 182 12.24 14.32 -9.63
C ASN A 182 13.36 14.69 -8.64
N ALA A 183 13.04 15.39 -7.55
CA ALA A 183 14.06 15.87 -6.62
C ALA A 183 14.66 14.73 -5.79
N PHE A 184 13.92 13.65 -5.54
CA PHE A 184 14.40 12.56 -4.70
C PHE A 184 15.58 11.86 -5.35
N THR A 185 15.42 11.41 -6.59
CA THR A 185 16.47 10.70 -7.32
C THR A 185 17.68 11.61 -7.57
N ARG A 186 17.45 12.87 -7.93
CA ARG A 186 18.51 13.82 -8.29
C ARG A 186 19.31 14.34 -7.10
N ARG A 187 18.64 14.68 -6.00
CA ARG A 187 19.27 15.37 -4.86
C ARG A 187 19.58 14.46 -3.69
N TRP A 188 18.69 13.53 -3.35
CA TRP A 188 18.73 12.86 -2.06
C TRP A 188 19.30 11.46 -2.11
N LEU A 189 19.10 10.75 -3.23
CA LEU A 189 19.55 9.37 -3.39
C LEU A 189 21.06 9.20 -3.11
N ALA A 190 21.90 10.10 -3.62
CA ALA A 190 23.34 10.08 -3.39
C ALA A 190 23.72 10.31 -1.92
N SER A 191 22.98 11.15 -1.21
CA SER A 191 23.20 11.45 0.21
C SER A 191 22.76 10.28 1.10
N ILE A 192 21.61 9.65 0.79
CA ILE A 192 21.13 8.46 1.49
C ILE A 192 22.17 7.33 1.42
N ARG A 193 22.77 7.11 0.24
CA ARG A 193 23.82 6.10 0.03
C ARG A 193 25.10 6.35 0.85
N GLN A 194 25.34 7.57 1.30
CA GLN A 194 26.51 7.92 2.14
C GLN A 194 26.24 7.76 3.64
N CYS A 195 24.98 7.63 4.05
CA CYS A 195 24.62 7.45 5.45
C CYS A 195 24.84 5.99 5.90
N ALA A 196 25.27 5.83 7.16
CA ALA A 196 25.41 4.52 7.81
C ALA A 196 24.05 4.00 8.30
N PHE A 197 23.24 3.47 7.38
CA PHE A 197 21.88 2.98 7.62
C PHE A 197 21.77 1.45 7.75
N GLU A 198 22.82 0.79 8.26
CA GLU A 198 22.91 -0.69 8.34
C GLU A 198 21.78 -1.31 9.19
N ASN A 199 21.16 -0.50 10.06
CA ASN A 199 20.17 -0.89 11.05
C ASN A 199 18.73 -0.56 10.65
N VAL A 200 18.51 0.09 9.50
CA VAL A 200 17.18 0.48 9.02
C VAL A 200 16.40 -0.77 8.65
N CYS A 201 15.21 -0.93 9.23
CA CYS A 201 14.31 -2.06 9.00
C CYS A 201 13.07 -1.68 8.19
N GLU A 202 12.76 -0.40 8.09
CA GLU A 202 11.53 0.10 7.45
C GLU A 202 11.79 1.41 6.71
N ILE A 203 11.30 1.49 5.48
CA ILE A 203 11.37 2.69 4.63
C ILE A 203 9.99 2.97 4.04
N GLN A 204 9.52 4.21 4.16
CA GLN A 204 8.43 4.75 3.36
C GLN A 204 8.94 5.96 2.58
N ILE A 205 8.75 5.95 1.27
CA ILE A 205 9.10 7.08 0.41
C ILE A 205 7.88 7.41 -0.43
N VAL A 206 7.41 8.64 -0.31
CA VAL A 206 6.47 9.24 -1.23
C VAL A 206 7.21 10.35 -1.96
N ALA A 207 7.42 10.19 -3.26
CA ALA A 207 8.15 11.17 -4.06
C ALA A 207 7.33 11.52 -5.30
N TYR A 208 7.65 12.61 -5.99
CA TYR A 208 7.04 12.92 -7.28
C TYR A 208 8.03 12.63 -8.40
N GLU A 209 8.39 11.36 -8.58
CA GLU A 209 9.23 10.96 -9.72
C GLU A 209 8.31 10.78 -10.95
N SER A 210 8.77 11.20 -12.12
CA SER A 210 7.94 11.22 -13.34
C SER A 210 8.75 11.18 -14.64
N GLU A 211 10.07 11.30 -14.56
CA GLU A 211 10.93 11.23 -15.74
C GLU A 211 11.69 9.90 -15.74
N PRO A 212 11.24 8.90 -16.50
CA PRO A 212 12.00 7.68 -16.72
C PRO A 212 13.18 7.86 -17.69
N PHE A 213 13.25 9.00 -18.41
CA PHE A 213 14.27 9.27 -19.43
C PHE A 213 15.02 10.57 -19.16
N THR A 214 16.27 10.63 -19.60
CA THR A 214 17.02 11.87 -19.73
C THR A 214 16.48 12.73 -20.87
N ALA A 215 16.90 14.00 -20.93
CA ALA A 215 16.47 14.94 -21.97
C ALA A 215 16.82 14.52 -23.41
N ASP A 216 17.76 13.58 -23.59
CA ASP A 216 18.13 13.00 -24.89
C ASP A 216 17.37 11.68 -25.20
N GLY A 217 16.42 11.28 -24.36
CA GLY A 217 15.61 10.07 -24.52
C GLY A 217 16.26 8.80 -24.00
N THR A 218 17.41 8.87 -23.32
CA THR A 218 18.05 7.68 -22.73
C THR A 218 17.31 7.25 -21.46
N PRO A 219 16.97 5.96 -21.28
CA PRO A 219 16.38 5.47 -20.03
C PRO A 219 17.30 5.74 -18.84
N LEU A 220 16.76 6.30 -17.76
CA LEU A 220 17.49 6.47 -16.51
C LEU A 220 17.71 5.11 -15.85
N PRO A 221 18.91 4.86 -15.28
CA PRO A 221 19.15 3.61 -14.58
C PRO A 221 18.22 3.51 -13.37
N PHE A 222 17.63 2.32 -13.15
CA PHE A 222 16.74 2.13 -12.02
C PHE A 222 17.49 2.37 -10.70
N PRO A 223 17.00 3.29 -9.85
CA PRO A 223 17.78 3.73 -8.70
C PRO A 223 17.87 2.65 -7.62
N GLN A 224 19.09 2.43 -7.12
CA GLN A 224 19.39 1.40 -6.11
C GLN A 224 19.74 2.01 -4.75
N LEU A 225 19.31 1.39 -3.65
CA LEU A 225 19.76 1.68 -2.30
C LEU A 225 20.49 0.47 -1.69
N GLN A 226 21.80 0.60 -1.54
CA GLN A 226 22.71 -0.45 -1.05
C GLN A 226 22.99 -0.30 0.45
N GLY A 227 23.51 -1.36 1.07
CA GLY A 227 23.93 -1.36 2.48
C GLY A 227 22.80 -1.42 3.51
N LEU A 228 21.55 -1.62 3.07
CA LEU A 228 20.36 -1.72 3.91
C LEU A 228 20.06 -3.17 4.32
N THR A 229 21.03 -3.83 4.93
CA THR A 229 20.99 -5.29 5.22
C THR A 229 19.93 -5.70 6.24
N SER A 230 19.48 -4.77 7.09
CA SER A 230 18.41 -5.00 8.07
C SER A 230 17.01 -4.71 7.53
N LEU A 231 16.88 -4.24 6.29
CA LEU A 231 15.61 -3.77 5.72
C LEU A 231 14.61 -4.93 5.55
N LYS A 232 13.38 -4.70 6.00
CA LYS A 232 12.29 -5.70 6.00
C LYS A 232 11.02 -5.19 5.31
N SER A 233 10.65 -3.95 5.56
CA SER A 233 9.43 -3.36 5.01
C SER A 233 9.76 -2.13 4.18
N VAL A 234 9.22 -2.07 2.97
CA VAL A 234 9.35 -0.94 2.06
C VAL A 234 7.98 -0.56 1.53
N VAL A 235 7.66 0.73 1.60
CA VAL A 235 6.50 1.35 0.97
C VAL A 235 6.99 2.47 0.05
N LEU A 236 6.74 2.34 -1.25
CA LEU A 236 7.07 3.33 -2.26
C LEU A 236 5.79 3.90 -2.85
N THR A 237 5.72 5.20 -3.05
CA THR A 237 4.59 5.86 -3.71
C THR A 237 5.12 6.87 -4.71
N ASP A 238 4.71 6.72 -5.98
CA ASP A 238 5.18 7.52 -7.12
C ASP A 238 6.72 7.50 -7.30
N ILE A 239 7.33 6.35 -6.98
CA ILE A 239 8.76 6.08 -7.16
C ILE A 239 9.02 4.57 -7.18
N GLY A 240 10.06 4.15 -7.90
CA GLY A 240 10.59 2.79 -7.88
C GLY A 240 12.05 2.78 -7.44
N LEU A 241 12.40 1.84 -6.55
CA LEU A 241 13.76 1.66 -6.05
C LEU A 241 14.10 0.16 -5.95
N GLN A 242 15.38 -0.14 -6.13
CA GLN A 242 15.96 -1.47 -5.94
C GLN A 242 16.71 -1.55 -4.60
N PHE A 243 16.61 -2.70 -3.94
CA PHE A 243 17.23 -2.94 -2.62
C PHE A 243 18.09 -4.23 -2.64
N PRO A 244 19.22 -4.25 -3.37
CA PRO A 244 19.94 -5.48 -3.69
C PRO A 244 20.51 -6.24 -2.48
N ASP A 245 20.85 -5.53 -1.40
CA ASP A 245 21.47 -6.13 -0.20
C ASP A 245 20.45 -6.48 0.90
N SER A 246 19.16 -6.31 0.63
CA SER A 246 18.12 -6.40 1.65
C SER A 246 17.47 -7.78 1.70
N CYS A 247 16.81 -8.06 2.83
CA CYS A 247 16.04 -9.29 3.04
C CYS A 247 14.57 -8.90 3.25
N LEU A 248 13.97 -8.28 2.23
CA LEU A 248 12.60 -7.73 2.31
C LEU A 248 11.60 -8.84 2.62
N SER A 249 10.71 -8.57 3.57
CA SER A 249 9.52 -9.37 3.84
C SER A 249 8.27 -8.73 3.24
N THR A 250 8.22 -7.40 3.16
CA THR A 250 7.08 -6.66 2.65
C THR A 250 7.56 -5.61 1.66
N LEU A 251 6.99 -5.60 0.46
CA LEU A 251 7.16 -4.55 -0.54
C LEU A 251 5.79 -4.07 -0.98
N THR A 252 5.54 -2.78 -0.77
CA THR A 252 4.37 -2.07 -1.30
C THR A 252 4.85 -1.00 -2.26
N MET A 253 4.33 -0.99 -3.47
CA MET A 253 4.62 0.03 -4.46
C MET A 253 3.31 0.54 -5.04
N ASN A 254 3.09 1.84 -4.87
CA ASN A 254 1.86 2.51 -5.26
C ASN A 254 2.16 3.65 -6.23
N ALA A 255 1.18 4.03 -7.03
CA ALA A 255 1.12 5.32 -7.68
C ALA A 255 -0.21 5.99 -7.35
N ARG A 256 -0.16 7.31 -7.23
CA ARG A 256 -1.37 8.12 -7.09
C ARG A 256 -2.01 8.29 -8.45
N ASP A 257 -3.33 8.32 -8.48
CA ASP A 257 -4.09 8.62 -9.68
C ASP A 257 -3.58 9.94 -10.30
N PRO A 258 -3.44 10.03 -11.62
CA PRO A 258 -3.03 11.28 -12.27
C PRO A 258 -4.06 12.37 -11.94
N ASP A 259 -3.60 13.54 -11.53
CA ASP A 259 -4.48 14.70 -11.45
C ASP A 259 -4.97 14.98 -12.89
N TYR A 260 -6.27 15.20 -13.11
CA TYR A 260 -6.91 15.31 -14.44
C TYR A 260 -6.19 16.25 -15.45
N ASP A 261 -5.41 17.20 -14.96
CA ASP A 261 -4.68 18.19 -15.75
C ASP A 261 -3.17 17.87 -15.93
N TYR A 262 -2.64 16.84 -15.29
CA TYR A 262 -1.21 16.49 -15.28
C TYR A 262 -0.96 15.09 -15.84
N GLN A 263 -0.51 15.03 -17.11
CA GLN A 263 0.04 13.81 -17.71
C GLN A 263 1.53 13.63 -17.39
N PRO A 264 2.01 12.39 -17.17
CA PRO A 264 1.36 11.25 -16.51
C PRO A 264 1.75 11.13 -15.03
N ALA A 265 0.96 10.35 -14.27
CA ALA A 265 1.37 9.77 -13.00
C ALA A 265 2.66 8.94 -13.18
N TYR A 266 3.43 8.74 -12.12
CA TYR A 266 4.64 7.92 -12.19
C TYR A 266 4.33 6.55 -12.81
N SER A 267 4.95 6.26 -13.94
CA SER A 267 4.82 5.00 -14.64
C SER A 267 5.99 4.09 -14.27
N LEU A 268 5.70 2.84 -13.91
CA LEU A 268 6.74 1.86 -13.59
C LEU A 268 6.83 0.82 -14.70
N GLU A 269 8.02 0.62 -15.24
CA GLU A 269 8.24 -0.43 -16.23
C GLU A 269 8.21 -1.82 -15.56
N ILE A 270 7.53 -2.78 -16.19
CA ILE A 270 7.35 -4.13 -15.66
C ILE A 270 8.68 -4.86 -15.40
N TYR A 271 9.65 -4.75 -16.32
CA TYR A 271 10.94 -5.44 -16.19
C TYR A 271 11.82 -4.84 -15.09
N THR A 272 11.65 -3.54 -14.88
CA THR A 272 12.25 -2.82 -13.77
C THR A 272 11.71 -3.30 -12.42
N LEU A 273 10.39 -3.49 -12.29
CA LEU A 273 9.77 -4.12 -11.12
C LEU A 273 10.29 -5.54 -10.90
N LEU A 274 10.27 -6.38 -11.94
CA LEU A 274 10.72 -7.77 -11.87
C LEU A 274 12.18 -7.88 -11.40
N SER A 275 13.07 -7.04 -11.94
CA SER A 275 14.47 -6.96 -11.50
C SER A 275 14.60 -6.57 -10.02
N SER A 276 13.70 -5.73 -9.48
CA SER A 276 13.67 -5.45 -8.04
C SER A 276 13.31 -6.70 -7.22
N LEU A 277 12.34 -7.48 -7.68
CA LEU A 277 11.86 -8.69 -7.00
C LEU A 277 12.93 -9.82 -6.98
N GLU A 278 13.78 -9.90 -8.00
CA GLU A 278 14.88 -10.88 -8.08
C GLU A 278 15.89 -10.80 -6.93
N HIS A 279 15.93 -9.69 -6.19
CA HIS A 279 16.85 -9.50 -5.07
C HIS A 279 16.31 -10.03 -3.74
N SER A 280 15.01 -10.32 -3.62
CA SER A 280 14.40 -10.84 -2.39
C SER A 280 13.50 -12.08 -2.58
N PRO A 281 13.84 -13.03 -3.48
CA PRO A 281 12.95 -14.11 -3.89
C PRO A 281 12.54 -15.04 -2.73
N SER A 282 13.46 -15.26 -1.80
CA SER A 282 13.29 -16.18 -0.68
C SER A 282 12.88 -15.49 0.62
N THR A 283 12.76 -14.18 0.66
CA THR A 283 12.40 -13.46 1.90
C THR A 283 11.06 -12.77 1.81
N LEU A 284 10.61 -12.44 0.60
CA LEU A 284 9.38 -11.69 0.39
C LEU A 284 8.16 -12.54 0.79
N VAL A 285 7.34 -11.99 1.68
CA VAL A 285 6.12 -12.59 2.23
C VAL A 285 4.88 -11.86 1.69
N GLU A 286 4.98 -10.54 1.53
CA GLU A 286 3.87 -9.69 1.11
C GLU A 286 4.33 -8.77 -0.04
N LEU A 287 3.61 -8.81 -1.15
CA LEU A 287 3.83 -7.95 -2.31
C LEU A 287 2.53 -7.23 -2.66
N HIS A 288 2.53 -5.91 -2.53
CA HIS A 288 1.41 -5.06 -2.91
C HIS A 288 1.86 -4.13 -4.04
N ILE A 289 1.12 -4.16 -5.15
CA ILE A 289 1.35 -3.36 -6.34
C ILE A 289 0.06 -2.62 -6.61
N ASP A 290 0.11 -1.30 -6.64
CA ASP A 290 -1.03 -0.43 -6.97
C ASP A 290 -0.55 0.62 -7.95
N PHE A 291 -0.39 0.22 -9.22
CA PHE A 291 0.07 1.09 -10.29
C PHE A 291 -0.96 1.15 -11.40
N PRO A 292 -1.45 2.34 -11.78
CA PRO A 292 -2.38 2.49 -12.88
C PRO A 292 -1.71 2.27 -14.25
N GLU A 293 -0.38 2.28 -14.34
CA GLU A 293 0.30 2.09 -15.61
C GLU A 293 1.63 1.38 -15.43
N LEU A 294 1.59 0.05 -15.54
CA LEU A 294 2.76 -0.73 -15.92
C LEU A 294 2.82 -0.76 -17.45
N PHE A 295 3.91 -0.26 -18.02
CA PHE A 295 4.10 -0.23 -19.46
C PHE A 295 5.28 -1.12 -19.87
N GLU A 296 5.21 -1.59 -21.10
CA GLU A 296 6.31 -2.22 -21.79
C GLU A 296 6.82 -1.26 -22.85
N GLU A 297 8.11 -0.95 -22.79
CA GLU A 297 8.76 -0.38 -23.94
C GLU A 297 9.23 -1.50 -24.85
N ASP A 298 8.77 -1.44 -26.11
CA ASP A 298 9.28 -2.28 -27.21
C ASP A 298 10.81 -2.19 -27.34
N GLU A 299 11.43 -1.14 -26.80
CA GLU A 299 12.88 -0.89 -26.82
C GLU A 299 13.52 -0.81 -25.44
N SER A 300 12.92 -1.41 -24.40
CA SER A 300 13.56 -1.42 -23.08
C SER A 300 14.97 -2.03 -23.17
N PRO A 301 16.00 -1.38 -22.60
CA PRO A 301 17.33 -1.97 -22.51
C PRO A 301 17.34 -3.22 -21.63
N ILE A 302 16.34 -3.37 -20.75
CA ILE A 302 16.16 -4.52 -19.87
C ILE A 302 15.08 -5.39 -20.52
N GLY A 303 15.50 -6.35 -21.33
CA GLY A 303 14.58 -7.35 -21.88
C GLY A 303 13.90 -8.18 -20.79
N PRO A 304 12.85 -8.94 -21.14
CA PRO A 304 12.19 -9.84 -20.21
C PRO A 304 13.20 -10.77 -19.53
N PRO A 305 13.04 -11.04 -18.23
CA PRO A 305 13.89 -12.01 -17.55
C PRO A 305 13.78 -13.36 -18.27
N THR A 306 14.91 -14.06 -18.40
CA THR A 306 14.95 -15.34 -19.11
C THR A 306 14.21 -16.45 -18.37
N GLU A 307 14.03 -16.29 -17.06
CA GLU A 307 13.32 -17.22 -16.19
C GLU A 307 12.32 -16.44 -15.33
N ARG A 308 11.22 -17.09 -14.94
CA ARG A 308 10.25 -16.52 -14.01
C ARG A 308 10.91 -16.20 -12.68
N VAL A 309 10.59 -15.04 -12.11
CA VAL A 309 10.99 -14.64 -10.77
C VAL A 309 10.28 -15.55 -9.76
N ARG A 310 11.04 -16.31 -8.97
CA ARG A 310 10.48 -17.24 -7.97
C ARG A 310 10.33 -16.58 -6.61
N LEU A 311 9.13 -16.52 -6.09
CA LEU A 311 8.74 -15.91 -4.82
C LEU A 311 8.20 -17.00 -3.87
N ASP A 312 9.06 -17.96 -3.52
CA ASP A 312 8.66 -19.22 -2.84
C ASP A 312 8.00 -19.00 -1.46
N ASN A 313 8.31 -17.89 -0.80
CA ASN A 313 7.79 -17.54 0.53
C ASN A 313 6.64 -16.53 0.51
N LEU A 314 6.19 -16.14 -0.68
CA LEU A 314 5.07 -15.22 -0.82
C LEU A 314 3.81 -15.84 -0.22
N ARG A 315 3.10 -15.04 0.58
CA ARG A 315 1.82 -15.40 1.21
C ARG A 315 0.70 -14.51 0.77
N ILE A 316 1.00 -13.25 0.45
CA ILE A 316 0.02 -12.27 0.02
C ILE A 316 0.56 -11.59 -1.24
N LEU A 317 -0.21 -11.70 -2.33
CA LEU A 317 -0.04 -10.91 -3.53
C LEU A 317 -1.27 -10.03 -3.70
N ARG A 318 -1.09 -8.71 -3.64
CA ARG A 318 -2.12 -7.73 -3.98
C ARG A 318 -1.70 -6.97 -5.20
N TYR A 319 -2.57 -6.90 -6.19
CA TYR A 319 -2.33 -6.16 -7.42
C TYR A 319 -3.57 -5.33 -7.74
N THR A 320 -3.40 -4.03 -7.91
CA THR A 320 -4.46 -3.09 -8.23
C THR A 320 -4.07 -2.38 -9.52
N ASP A 321 -4.95 -2.46 -10.52
CA ASP A 321 -4.87 -1.70 -11.76
C ASP A 321 -6.14 -0.86 -11.87
N ARG A 322 -5.96 0.45 -11.69
CA ARG A 322 -7.03 1.45 -11.65
C ARG A 322 -7.28 2.12 -12.99
N SER A 323 -6.62 1.67 -14.05
CA SER A 323 -6.61 2.37 -15.33
C SER A 323 -7.78 1.92 -16.20
N PRO A 324 -8.85 2.73 -16.34
CA PRO A 324 -9.79 2.52 -17.41
C PRO A 324 -9.05 2.90 -18.70
N LYS A 325 -8.68 1.92 -19.52
CA LYS A 325 -8.27 2.17 -20.91
C LYS A 325 -9.01 1.20 -21.82
N SER A 326 -9.59 1.74 -22.89
CA SER A 326 -10.33 1.02 -23.94
C SER A 326 -9.50 0.07 -24.77
N ASP A 327 -8.17 0.17 -24.65
CA ASP A 327 -7.26 -0.59 -25.48
C ASP A 327 -6.87 -1.89 -24.75
N MET A 328 -6.90 -3.03 -25.46
CA MET A 328 -6.65 -4.39 -24.92
C MET A 328 -5.34 -4.53 -24.10
N THR A 329 -4.46 -3.54 -24.14
CA THR A 329 -3.13 -3.50 -23.54
C THR A 329 -3.09 -3.67 -22.02
N ASN A 330 -4.09 -3.21 -21.25
CA ASN A 330 -4.02 -3.26 -19.78
C ASN A 330 -4.05 -4.71 -19.26
N SER A 331 -4.95 -5.50 -19.82
CA SER A 331 -5.08 -6.89 -19.44
C SER A 331 -3.86 -7.73 -19.78
N GLU A 332 -3.19 -7.38 -20.87
CA GLU A 332 -1.93 -7.99 -21.27
C GLU A 332 -0.86 -7.67 -20.23
N THR A 333 -0.80 -6.44 -19.71
CA THR A 333 0.16 -6.06 -18.67
C THR A 333 0.02 -6.90 -17.39
N VAL A 334 -1.20 -7.04 -16.86
CA VAL A 334 -1.44 -7.86 -15.65
C VAL A 334 -1.08 -9.33 -15.91
N THR A 335 -1.54 -9.85 -17.05
CA THR A 335 -1.25 -11.23 -17.47
C THR A 335 0.25 -11.45 -17.60
N ARG A 336 0.97 -10.53 -18.27
CA ARG A 336 2.41 -10.59 -18.46
C ARG A 336 3.15 -10.51 -17.14
N PHE A 337 2.74 -9.64 -16.21
CA PHE A 337 3.33 -9.61 -14.86
C PHE A 337 3.20 -10.95 -14.16
N ILE A 338 1.98 -11.51 -14.14
CA ILE A 338 1.70 -12.81 -13.51
C ILE A 338 2.51 -13.92 -14.19
N ASP A 339 2.62 -13.90 -15.52
CA ASP A 339 3.39 -14.89 -16.30
C ASP A 339 4.90 -14.84 -16.05
N GLN A 340 5.42 -13.71 -15.56
CA GLN A 340 6.84 -13.54 -15.23
C GLN A 340 7.16 -13.84 -13.76
N VAL A 341 6.16 -14.10 -12.92
CA VAL A 341 6.36 -14.48 -11.52
C VAL A 341 5.91 -15.91 -11.25
N SER A 342 6.43 -16.50 -10.18
CA SER A 342 5.94 -17.77 -9.66
C SER A 342 6.00 -17.77 -8.14
N TYR A 343 5.04 -18.42 -7.49
CA TYR A 343 4.88 -18.43 -6.03
C TYR A 343 4.27 -19.75 -5.54
N GLY A 344 4.27 -19.96 -4.23
CA GLY A 344 3.70 -21.17 -3.63
C GLY A 344 2.18 -21.22 -3.71
N SER A 345 1.60 -22.43 -3.77
CA SER A 345 0.15 -22.67 -3.89
C SER A 345 -0.70 -22.19 -2.70
N LYS A 346 -0.05 -21.76 -1.60
CA LYS A 346 -0.70 -21.19 -0.42
C LYS A 346 -0.75 -19.66 -0.45
N THR A 347 -0.27 -19.03 -1.52
CA THR A 347 -0.31 -17.58 -1.67
C THR A 347 -1.76 -17.16 -1.85
N LYS A 348 -2.24 -16.24 -1.00
CA LYS A 348 -3.51 -15.55 -1.22
C LYS A 348 -3.28 -14.44 -2.24
N VAL A 349 -3.99 -14.51 -3.36
CA VAL A 349 -3.94 -13.50 -4.42
C VAL A 349 -5.18 -12.61 -4.34
N SER A 350 -5.01 -11.31 -4.48
CA SER A 350 -6.11 -10.36 -4.60
C SER A 350 -5.80 -9.40 -5.74
N LEU A 351 -6.64 -9.42 -6.75
CA LEU A 351 -6.57 -8.54 -7.91
C LEU A 351 -7.74 -7.55 -7.84
N TYR A 352 -7.49 -6.29 -8.11
CA TYR A 352 -8.53 -5.28 -8.34
C TYR A 352 -8.27 -4.63 -9.69
N LEU A 353 -9.23 -4.76 -10.60
CA LEU A 353 -9.07 -4.44 -12.01
C LEU A 353 -10.24 -3.57 -12.47
N VAL A 354 -9.95 -2.49 -13.19
CA VAL A 354 -10.94 -1.60 -13.79
C VAL A 354 -11.04 -1.87 -15.29
N PHE A 355 -12.26 -2.08 -15.79
CA PHE A 355 -12.54 -2.38 -17.19
C PHE A 355 -13.52 -1.38 -17.79
N GLU A 356 -13.27 -0.98 -19.04
CA GLU A 356 -14.15 -0.02 -19.74
C GLU A 356 -15.29 -0.70 -20.50
N ASP A 357 -15.06 -1.89 -21.04
CA ASP A 357 -16.00 -2.58 -21.91
C ASP A 357 -15.96 -4.11 -21.75
N LEU A 358 -16.96 -4.79 -22.34
CA LEU A 358 -17.06 -6.25 -22.31
C LEU A 358 -15.92 -6.99 -23.02
N GLU A 359 -15.28 -6.36 -24.01
CA GLU A 359 -14.18 -6.99 -24.75
C GLU A 359 -12.93 -7.05 -23.87
N SER A 360 -12.63 -5.99 -23.13
CA SER A 360 -11.56 -5.94 -22.14
C SER A 360 -11.78 -6.95 -21.00
N ILE A 361 -13.02 -7.17 -20.56
CA ILE A 361 -13.36 -8.15 -19.51
C ILE A 361 -12.99 -9.59 -19.89
N ARG A 362 -13.01 -9.94 -21.19
CA ARG A 362 -12.64 -11.29 -21.66
C ARG A 362 -11.23 -11.69 -21.25
N SER A 363 -10.36 -10.73 -20.99
CA SER A 363 -9.00 -10.99 -20.57
C SER A 363 -8.89 -11.64 -19.18
N VAL A 364 -9.95 -11.58 -18.36
CA VAL A 364 -9.97 -12.22 -17.04
C VAL A 364 -9.67 -13.72 -17.17
N SER A 365 -10.10 -14.37 -18.25
CA SER A 365 -9.74 -15.78 -18.52
C SER A 365 -8.23 -15.97 -18.69
N SER A 366 -7.58 -15.07 -19.45
CA SER A 366 -6.13 -15.08 -19.66
C SER A 366 -5.36 -14.81 -18.37
N ILE A 367 -5.84 -13.87 -17.55
CA ILE A 367 -5.30 -13.58 -16.22
C ILE A 367 -5.39 -14.82 -15.32
N ILE A 368 -6.54 -15.51 -15.30
CA ILE A 368 -6.73 -16.73 -14.51
C ILE A 368 -5.82 -17.86 -14.98
N HIS A 369 -5.63 -18.03 -16.29
CA HIS A 369 -4.66 -18.98 -16.80
C HIS A 369 -3.21 -18.65 -16.40
N ALA A 370 -2.83 -17.36 -16.45
CA ALA A 370 -1.53 -16.92 -15.97
C ALA A 370 -1.37 -17.18 -14.47
N LEU A 371 -2.41 -16.95 -13.65
CA LEU A 371 -2.41 -17.24 -12.21
C LEU A 371 -2.13 -18.73 -11.94
N TYR A 372 -2.74 -19.63 -12.72
CA TYR A 372 -2.45 -21.07 -12.63
C TYR A 372 -1.01 -21.38 -12.99
N GLY A 373 -0.49 -20.73 -14.03
CA GLY A 373 0.92 -20.79 -14.41
C GLY A 373 1.86 -20.31 -13.31
N ALA A 374 1.50 -19.25 -12.58
CA ALA A 374 2.30 -18.65 -11.52
C ALA A 374 2.30 -19.46 -10.22
N GLY A 375 1.28 -20.29 -9.97
CA GLY A 375 1.22 -21.20 -8.82
C GLY A 375 -0.11 -21.21 -8.08
N THR A 376 -1.08 -20.40 -8.48
CA THR A 376 -2.45 -20.45 -7.94
C THR A 376 -3.08 -21.81 -8.30
N PRO A 377 -3.66 -22.56 -7.35
CA PRO A 377 -4.37 -23.80 -7.69
C PRO A 377 -5.51 -23.56 -8.68
N ASN A 378 -5.81 -24.57 -9.51
CA ASN A 378 -6.96 -24.50 -10.41
C ASN A 378 -8.25 -24.28 -9.61
N ALA A 379 -9.07 -23.33 -10.07
CA ALA A 379 -10.37 -23.08 -9.46
C ALA A 379 -11.30 -24.25 -9.74
N PHE A 380 -12.06 -24.66 -8.73
CA PHE A 380 -13.13 -25.63 -8.82
C PHE A 380 -14.48 -24.97 -8.60
N GLY A 381 -14.56 -24.10 -7.59
CA GLY A 381 -15.73 -23.28 -7.31
C GLY A 381 -15.46 -21.80 -7.55
N VAL A 382 -16.50 -21.07 -7.96
CA VAL A 382 -16.48 -19.60 -8.05
C VAL A 382 -17.62 -19.05 -7.20
N GLN A 383 -17.30 -18.16 -6.27
CA GLN A 383 -18.28 -17.35 -5.58
C GLN A 383 -18.27 -15.95 -6.20
N ILE A 384 -19.46 -15.47 -6.56
CA ILE A 384 -19.66 -14.14 -7.12
C ILE A 384 -20.29 -13.28 -6.04
N LEU A 385 -19.63 -12.17 -5.71
CA LEU A 385 -20.18 -11.12 -4.85
C LEU A 385 -20.52 -9.93 -5.74
N SER A 386 -21.78 -9.53 -5.77
CA SER A 386 -22.25 -8.41 -6.58
C SER A 386 -23.07 -7.46 -5.74
N SER A 387 -22.65 -6.20 -5.66
CA SER A 387 -23.49 -5.10 -5.16
C SER A 387 -24.37 -4.59 -6.31
N ALA A 388 -25.60 -4.17 -6.00
CA ALA A 388 -26.50 -3.56 -6.99
C ALA A 388 -26.18 -2.08 -7.27
N HIS A 389 -25.47 -1.43 -6.35
CA HIS A 389 -25.19 0.02 -6.41
C HIS A 389 -23.77 0.35 -6.81
N ASP A 390 -22.84 -0.57 -6.53
CA ASP A 390 -21.45 -0.41 -6.89
C ASP A 390 -21.23 -1.16 -8.18
N GLU A 391 -20.67 -0.49 -9.19
CA GLU A 391 -20.25 -1.09 -10.46
C GLU A 391 -19.00 -1.96 -10.24
N LEU A 392 -19.06 -2.82 -9.22
CA LEU A 392 -18.00 -3.64 -8.67
C LEU A 392 -18.56 -5.05 -8.47
N LEU A 393 -17.87 -6.01 -9.08
CA LEU A 393 -18.13 -7.42 -8.97
C LEU A 393 -16.88 -8.11 -8.44
N THR A 394 -17.00 -9.01 -7.46
CA THR A 394 -15.87 -9.81 -6.99
C THR A 394 -16.05 -11.28 -7.35
N LEU A 395 -15.06 -11.86 -8.01
CA LEU A 395 -14.93 -13.29 -8.26
C LEU A 395 -13.97 -13.89 -7.22
N ALA A 396 -14.49 -14.64 -6.26
CA ALA A 396 -13.69 -15.41 -5.31
C ALA A 396 -13.53 -16.85 -5.82
N LEU A 397 -12.29 -17.26 -6.07
CA LEU A 397 -11.93 -18.57 -6.63
C LEU A 397 -11.60 -19.55 -5.51
N TYR A 398 -12.23 -20.72 -5.54
CA TYR A 398 -12.07 -21.78 -4.54
C TYR A 398 -11.42 -23.01 -5.16
N PRO A 399 -10.39 -23.60 -4.52
CA PRO A 399 -9.77 -24.83 -5.01
C PRO A 399 -10.70 -26.04 -4.82
N MET A 400 -10.38 -27.14 -5.51
CA MET A 400 -11.02 -28.43 -5.23
C MET A 400 -10.81 -28.82 -3.75
N PRO A 401 -11.87 -29.21 -3.01
CA PRO A 401 -11.72 -29.70 -1.65
C PRO A 401 -10.79 -30.91 -1.57
N GLU A 402 -9.89 -30.98 -0.59
CA GLU A 402 -9.01 -32.14 -0.44
C GLU A 402 -9.69 -33.34 0.26
N GLY A 403 -9.25 -34.55 -0.06
CA GLY A 403 -9.60 -35.78 0.67
C GLY A 403 -11.05 -36.27 0.47
N LYS A 404 -11.70 -36.70 1.55
CA LYS A 404 -13.04 -37.32 1.52
C LYS A 404 -14.14 -36.39 1.00
N LEU A 405 -13.92 -35.07 1.04
CA LEU A 405 -14.85 -34.08 0.50
C LEU A 405 -14.87 -34.11 -1.04
N ALA A 406 -13.73 -34.31 -1.69
CA ALA A 406 -13.67 -34.55 -3.14
C ALA A 406 -14.31 -35.88 -3.55
N GLU A 407 -14.26 -36.91 -2.70
CA GLU A 407 -14.93 -38.20 -2.95
C GLU A 407 -16.46 -38.07 -2.79
N ALA A 408 -16.91 -37.40 -1.72
CA ALA A 408 -18.33 -37.15 -1.48
C ALA A 408 -18.97 -36.27 -2.58
N ALA A 409 -18.24 -35.26 -3.05
CA ALA A 409 -18.59 -34.42 -4.18
C ALA A 409 -18.87 -35.22 -5.47
N LYS A 410 -18.09 -36.28 -5.71
CA LYS A 410 -18.20 -37.10 -6.92
C LYS A 410 -19.33 -38.13 -6.84
N ASP A 411 -19.62 -38.64 -5.63
CA ASP A 411 -20.50 -39.80 -5.45
C ASP A 411 -21.96 -39.46 -5.14
N LYS A 412 -22.29 -38.24 -4.69
CA LYS A 412 -23.66 -37.84 -4.30
C LYS A 412 -24.05 -36.42 -4.72
N PRO A 413 -24.21 -36.14 -6.02
CA PRO A 413 -24.67 -34.84 -6.52
C PRO A 413 -26.07 -34.43 -6.04
N ASN A 414 -26.86 -35.35 -5.46
CA ASN A 414 -28.20 -35.06 -4.93
C ASN A 414 -28.20 -34.29 -3.59
N GLU A 415 -27.03 -34.07 -2.98
CA GLU A 415 -26.87 -33.24 -1.77
C GLU A 415 -26.14 -31.94 -2.15
N ILE A 416 -26.68 -31.21 -3.14
CA ILE A 416 -26.09 -29.97 -3.71
C ILE A 416 -25.68 -28.99 -2.60
N GLU A 417 -26.52 -28.77 -1.59
CA GLU A 417 -26.20 -27.85 -0.49
C GLU A 417 -24.99 -28.31 0.33
N THR A 418 -24.94 -29.57 0.76
CA THR A 418 -23.77 -30.13 1.48
C THR A 418 -22.49 -30.00 0.67
N PHE A 419 -22.59 -30.15 -0.65
CA PHE A 419 -21.46 -30.00 -1.57
C PHE A 419 -21.00 -28.53 -1.71
N LEU A 420 -21.94 -27.59 -1.83
CA LEU A 420 -21.62 -26.16 -1.89
C LEU A 420 -21.06 -25.65 -0.55
N ASP A 421 -21.61 -26.12 0.57
CA ASP A 421 -21.08 -25.81 1.91
C ASP A 421 -19.66 -26.32 2.09
N ALA A 422 -19.38 -27.54 1.64
CA ALA A 422 -18.03 -28.12 1.67
C ALA A 422 -16.98 -27.26 0.93
N ILE A 423 -17.38 -26.51 -0.09
CA ILE A 423 -16.50 -25.67 -0.91
C ILE A 423 -16.41 -24.26 -0.32
N PHE A 424 -17.56 -23.63 -0.08
CA PHE A 424 -17.65 -22.19 0.18
C PHE A 424 -17.67 -21.83 1.67
N GLU A 425 -18.00 -22.76 2.58
CA GLU A 425 -17.95 -22.46 4.01
C GLU A 425 -16.50 -22.22 4.47
N PRO A 426 -16.31 -21.33 5.46
CA PRO A 426 -15.03 -21.16 6.12
C PRO A 426 -14.43 -22.48 6.61
N ASP A 427 -13.11 -22.50 6.81
CA ASP A 427 -12.48 -23.60 7.54
C ASP A 427 -12.89 -23.63 9.03
N GLN A 428 -12.41 -24.61 9.78
CA GLN A 428 -12.73 -24.76 11.21
C GLN A 428 -12.23 -23.57 12.06
N GLU A 429 -11.31 -22.78 11.54
CA GLU A 429 -10.77 -21.59 12.19
C GLU A 429 -11.53 -20.32 11.77
N GLY A 430 -12.52 -20.44 10.88
CA GLY A 430 -13.32 -19.33 10.37
C GLY A 430 -12.65 -18.57 9.22
N ASN A 431 -11.54 -19.08 8.66
CA ASN A 431 -10.88 -18.44 7.53
C ASN A 431 -11.60 -18.80 6.23
N ALA A 432 -11.77 -17.82 5.36
CA ALA A 432 -12.26 -18.05 4.01
C ALA A 432 -11.27 -18.95 3.23
N ARG A 433 -11.81 -19.93 2.50
CA ARG A 433 -11.00 -20.93 1.75
C ARG A 433 -10.63 -20.51 0.33
N HIS A 434 -11.11 -19.36 -0.13
CA HIS A 434 -10.74 -18.87 -1.45
C HIS A 434 -9.24 -18.60 -1.53
N ILE A 435 -8.66 -18.90 -2.68
CA ILE A 435 -7.24 -18.75 -2.97
C ILE A 435 -6.94 -17.47 -3.74
N CYS A 436 -7.93 -16.93 -4.43
CA CYS A 436 -7.81 -15.74 -5.24
C CYS A 436 -9.12 -14.94 -5.23
N ASP A 437 -9.01 -13.65 -4.99
CA ASP A 437 -10.10 -12.68 -5.14
C ASP A 437 -9.81 -11.80 -6.35
N ILE A 438 -10.76 -11.66 -7.29
CA ILE A 438 -10.65 -10.75 -8.43
C ILE A 438 -11.82 -9.76 -8.36
N GLY A 439 -11.54 -8.55 -7.90
CA GLY A 439 -12.44 -7.40 -7.99
C GLY A 439 -12.40 -6.83 -9.41
N ILE A 440 -13.57 -6.67 -10.00
CA ILE A 440 -13.82 -6.17 -11.35
C ILE A 440 -14.69 -4.92 -11.20
N GLN A 441 -14.09 -3.75 -11.31
CA GLN A 441 -14.83 -2.51 -11.49
C GLN A 441 -15.13 -2.33 -12.98
N TYR A 442 -16.37 -1.99 -13.32
CA TYR A 442 -16.81 -1.80 -14.71
C TYR A 442 -17.54 -0.47 -14.86
N LEU A 443 -17.60 0.09 -16.07
CA LEU A 443 -18.25 1.39 -16.31
C LEU A 443 -19.78 1.31 -16.42
N GLU A 444 -20.43 2.44 -16.15
CA GLU A 444 -21.88 2.63 -16.24
C GLU A 444 -22.46 2.15 -17.60
N GLY A 445 -23.51 1.34 -17.51
CA GLY A 445 -24.23 0.79 -18.69
C GLY A 445 -23.92 -0.68 -18.99
N LEU A 446 -22.92 -1.27 -18.34
CA LEU A 446 -22.75 -2.72 -18.30
C LEU A 446 -23.60 -3.32 -17.18
N SER A 447 -24.09 -4.54 -17.40
CA SER A 447 -24.84 -5.29 -16.39
C SER A 447 -23.96 -6.36 -15.77
N ALA A 448 -24.10 -6.60 -14.46
CA ALA A 448 -23.31 -7.60 -13.74
C ALA A 448 -23.34 -8.99 -14.41
N HIS A 449 -24.50 -9.42 -14.92
CA HIS A 449 -24.60 -10.71 -15.62
C HIS A 449 -23.78 -10.77 -16.92
N SER A 450 -23.73 -9.68 -17.70
CA SER A 450 -22.92 -9.62 -18.92
C SER A 450 -21.43 -9.64 -18.59
N VAL A 451 -21.04 -8.92 -17.54
CA VAL A 451 -19.65 -8.91 -17.03
C VAL A 451 -19.22 -10.30 -16.59
N VAL A 452 -20.04 -10.99 -15.79
CA VAL A 452 -19.77 -12.36 -15.34
C VAL A 452 -19.66 -13.34 -16.52
N GLN A 453 -20.58 -13.26 -17.48
CA GLN A 453 -20.59 -14.14 -18.64
C GLN A 453 -19.30 -14.01 -19.46
N GLU A 454 -18.81 -12.78 -19.65
CA GLU A 454 -17.57 -12.52 -20.39
C GLU A 454 -16.33 -12.88 -19.55
N ALA A 455 -16.33 -12.59 -18.24
CA ALA A 455 -15.21 -12.92 -17.36
C ALA A 455 -14.99 -14.43 -17.21
N LEU A 456 -16.07 -15.23 -17.27
CA LEU A 456 -16.06 -16.68 -17.13
C LEU A 456 -16.11 -17.43 -18.49
N HIS A 457 -16.08 -16.74 -19.63
CA HIS A 457 -16.35 -17.31 -20.95
C HIS A 457 -15.55 -18.59 -21.27
N ASP A 458 -14.29 -18.64 -20.87
CA ASP A 458 -13.36 -19.76 -21.13
C ASP A 458 -12.96 -20.53 -19.86
N ILE A 459 -13.68 -20.30 -18.75
CA ILE A 459 -13.33 -20.88 -17.45
C ILE A 459 -14.30 -22.01 -17.14
N GLU A 460 -13.76 -23.20 -16.90
CA GLU A 460 -14.56 -24.34 -16.47
C GLU A 460 -14.99 -24.17 -15.01
N VAL A 461 -16.24 -23.76 -14.79
CA VAL A 461 -16.83 -23.58 -13.45
C VAL A 461 -17.61 -24.82 -13.04
N HIS A 462 -17.12 -25.54 -12.03
CA HIS A 462 -17.74 -26.77 -11.54
C HIS A 462 -18.69 -26.57 -10.36
N ALA A 463 -18.62 -25.43 -9.68
CA ALA A 463 -19.55 -25.04 -8.62
C ALA A 463 -19.68 -23.52 -8.57
N LEU A 464 -20.90 -23.03 -8.35
CA LEU A 464 -21.18 -21.60 -8.31
C LEU A 464 -21.92 -21.23 -7.03
N GLN A 465 -21.54 -20.11 -6.42
CA GLN A 465 -22.37 -19.43 -5.44
C GLN A 465 -22.48 -17.96 -5.81
N VAL A 466 -23.70 -17.44 -5.91
CA VAL A 466 -23.92 -16.01 -6.15
C VAL A 466 -24.47 -15.38 -4.88
N VAL A 467 -23.77 -14.39 -4.36
CA VAL A 467 -24.17 -13.59 -3.21
C VAL A 467 -24.48 -12.19 -3.76
N SER A 468 -25.76 -11.84 -3.76
CA SER A 468 -26.25 -10.64 -4.42
C SER A 468 -27.54 -10.18 -3.76
N SER A 469 -27.72 -8.86 -3.62
CA SER A 469 -29.00 -8.26 -3.20
C SER A 469 -30.05 -8.30 -4.32
N ASP A 470 -29.64 -8.54 -5.57
CA ASP A 470 -30.51 -8.61 -6.74
C ASP A 470 -30.59 -10.05 -7.31
N ILE A 471 -31.81 -10.59 -7.35
CA ILE A 471 -32.13 -11.90 -7.92
C ILE A 471 -32.06 -11.93 -9.45
N ASP A 472 -32.26 -10.78 -10.11
CA ASP A 472 -32.19 -10.71 -11.57
C ASP A 472 -30.75 -10.92 -12.03
N THR A 473 -29.77 -10.40 -11.29
CA THR A 473 -28.35 -10.70 -11.46
C THR A 473 -28.07 -12.21 -11.38
N TYR A 474 -28.58 -12.91 -10.36
CA TYR A 474 -28.44 -14.37 -10.26
C TYR A 474 -29.08 -15.10 -11.44
N THR A 475 -30.32 -14.75 -11.78
CA THR A 475 -31.08 -15.39 -12.86
C THR A 475 -30.40 -15.18 -14.21
N GLY A 476 -29.87 -13.98 -14.47
CA GLY A 476 -29.10 -13.67 -15.67
C GLY A 476 -27.82 -14.49 -15.78
N ILE A 477 -27.08 -14.64 -14.68
CA ILE A 477 -25.86 -15.47 -14.62
C ILE A 477 -26.19 -16.94 -14.91
N LEU A 478 -27.25 -17.49 -14.28
CA LEU A 478 -27.62 -18.89 -14.46
C LEU A 478 -27.89 -19.29 -15.91
N VAL A 479 -28.49 -18.40 -16.71
CA VAL A 479 -28.81 -18.68 -18.13
C VAL A 479 -27.53 -18.85 -18.96
N SER A 480 -26.40 -18.30 -18.50
CA SER A 480 -25.11 -18.38 -19.20
C SER A 480 -24.26 -19.60 -18.81
N LEU A 481 -24.65 -20.33 -17.76
CA LEU A 481 -23.88 -21.48 -17.26
C LEU A 481 -24.38 -22.82 -17.82
N PRO A 482 -23.55 -23.87 -17.81
CA PRO A 482 -23.99 -25.23 -18.14
C PRO A 482 -25.18 -25.66 -17.27
N GLU A 483 -26.18 -26.33 -17.86
CA GLU A 483 -27.42 -26.74 -17.16
C GLU A 483 -27.18 -27.59 -15.90
N ASP A 484 -26.06 -28.29 -15.85
CA ASP A 484 -25.70 -29.21 -14.76
C ASP A 484 -24.79 -28.58 -13.69
N THR A 485 -24.43 -27.29 -13.77
CA THR A 485 -23.54 -26.65 -12.78
C THR A 485 -24.25 -26.47 -11.44
N PRO A 486 -23.79 -27.14 -10.36
CA PRO A 486 -24.33 -26.93 -9.01
C PRO A 486 -24.20 -25.47 -8.62
N SER A 487 -25.32 -24.84 -8.31
CA SER A 487 -25.36 -23.42 -8.01
C SER A 487 -26.36 -23.08 -6.92
N ARG A 488 -26.06 -22.02 -6.16
CA ARG A 488 -27.02 -21.42 -5.22
C ARG A 488 -26.94 -19.90 -5.22
N TRP A 489 -28.06 -19.27 -4.87
CA TRP A 489 -28.14 -17.85 -4.57
C TRP A 489 -28.28 -17.63 -3.08
N ILE A 490 -27.54 -16.65 -2.56
CA ILE A 490 -27.67 -16.16 -1.19
C ILE A 490 -28.08 -14.69 -1.28
N GLU A 491 -29.30 -14.41 -0.85
CA GLU A 491 -29.77 -13.05 -0.64
C GLU A 491 -29.07 -12.47 0.59
N VAL A 492 -28.54 -11.27 0.45
CA VAL A 492 -27.86 -10.51 1.51
C VAL A 492 -28.36 -9.08 1.48
N GLY A 493 -28.40 -8.45 2.66
CA GLY A 493 -28.73 -7.03 2.75
C GLY A 493 -27.68 -6.18 2.05
N GLU A 494 -28.06 -5.00 1.54
CA GLU A 494 -27.12 -4.08 0.90
C GLU A 494 -25.96 -3.68 1.84
N ASP A 495 -26.22 -3.62 3.15
CA ASP A 495 -25.21 -3.29 4.16
C ASP A 495 -24.26 -4.47 4.52
N GLU A 496 -24.47 -5.67 3.95
CA GLU A 496 -23.71 -6.90 4.27
C GLU A 496 -22.76 -7.36 3.15
N LEU A 497 -22.82 -6.72 1.97
CA LEU A 497 -21.93 -6.94 0.81
C LEU A 497 -20.73 -5.99 0.87
#